data_AF-A0A392NRS9-F1
#
_entry.id   AF-A0A392NRS9-F1
#
_cell.length_a   1.000
_cell.length_b   1.000
_cell.length_c   1.000
_cell.angle_alpha   90.00
_cell.angle_beta   90.00
_cell.angle_gamma   90.00
#
_symmetry.space_group_name_H-M   'P 1'
#
loop_
_entity.id
_entity.type
_entity.pdbx_description
1 polymer ?
#
loop_
_entity_poly.entity_id
_entity_poly.type
_entity_poly.pdbx_seq_one_letter_code
_entity_poly.pdbx_strand_id
1 'polypeptide(L)' 'MHVGAVQPGERALVIDDLIATGGTLCAAIKLLERVGVNVVECACVIELPELK' A
#
# COMPACT_ATOMS: atom_id res chain seq x y z
N MET A 1 -0.95 -6.02 11.41
CA MET A 1 0.35 -6.16 10.71
C MET A 1 1.10 -7.28 11.43
N HIS A 2 1.57 -8.31 10.72
CA HIS A 2 2.36 -9.36 11.35
C HIS A 2 3.80 -8.85 11.54
N VAL A 3 4.32 -8.91 12.76
CA VAL A 3 5.66 -8.42 13.09
C VAL A 3 6.69 -9.30 12.38
N GLY A 4 7.62 -8.69 11.66
CA GLY A 4 8.66 -9.40 10.91
C GLY A 4 8.21 -9.97 9.57
N ALA A 5 7.02 -9.62 9.07
CA ALA A 5 6.56 -10.01 7.73
C ALA A 5 7.41 -9.41 6.59
N VAL A 6 8.12 -8.32 6.88
CA VAL A 6 9.01 -7.59 5.98
C VAL A 6 10.22 -7.09 6.76
N GLN A 7 11.32 -6.85 6.05
CA GLN A 7 12.56 -6.29 6.62
C GLN A 7 12.87 -4.90 6.06
N PRO A 8 13.56 -4.04 6.83
CA PRO A 8 14.03 -2.76 6.31
C PRO A 8 14.89 -2.92 5.05
N GLY A 9 14.69 -2.05 4.08
CA GLY A 9 15.37 -2.06 2.78
C GLY A 9 14.71 -2.95 1.72
N GLU A 10 13.74 -3.80 2.09
CA GLU A 10 12.95 -4.54 1.11
C GLU A 10 12.13 -3.61 0.23
N ARG A 11 11.82 -4.08 -0.99
CA ARG A 11 11.00 -3.37 -1.95
C ARG A 11 9.61 -4.01 -1.99
N ALA A 12 8.57 -3.20 -1.95
CA ALA A 12 7.19 -3.66 -1.97
C ALA A 12 6.37 -3.00 -3.10
N LEU A 13 5.44 -3.78 -3.65
CA LEU A 13 4.33 -3.31 -4.49
C LEU A 13 3.04 -3.51 -3.70
N VAL A 14 2.24 -2.46 -3.53
CA VAL A 14 0.96 -2.54 -2.81
C VAL A 14 -0.17 -2.73 -3.82
N ILE A 15 -0.88 -3.85 -3.76
CA ILE A 15 -1.98 -4.16 -4.67
C ILE A 15 -3.29 -4.26 -3.88
N ASP A 16 -4.35 -3.70 -4.44
CA ASP A 16 -5.74 -3.92 -3.99
C ASP A 16 -6.62 -4.24 -5.20
N ASP A 17 -7.83 -4.76 -4.98
CA ASP A 17 -8.78 -5.00 -6.08
C ASP A 17 -9.36 -3.68 -6.62
N LEU A 18 -9.66 -2.75 -5.72
CA LEU A 18 -10.45 -1.55 -5.97
C LEU A 18 -9.86 -0.34 -5.23
N ILE A 19 -9.78 0.80 -5.91
CA ILE A 19 -9.55 2.09 -5.26
C ILE A 19 -10.84 2.93 -5.21
N ALA A 20 -11.33 3.17 -3.98
CA ALA A 20 -12.35 4.17 -3.70
C ALA A 20 -11.69 5.52 -3.37
N THR A 21 -11.58 5.89 -2.08
CA THR A 21 -10.92 7.13 -1.62
C THR A 21 -9.38 7.02 -1.57
N GLY A 22 -8.82 5.81 -1.72
CA GLY A 22 -7.38 5.54 -1.57
C GLY A 22 -6.87 5.49 -0.13
N GLY A 23 -7.75 5.63 0.88
CA GLY A 23 -7.36 5.63 2.29
C GLY A 23 -6.65 4.34 2.73
N THR A 24 -7.12 3.18 2.26
CA THR A 24 -6.54 1.86 2.57
C THR A 24 -5.12 1.73 2.04
N LEU A 25 -4.91 2.02 0.75
CA LEU A 25 -3.58 2.03 0.12
C LEU A 25 -2.63 3.00 0.84
N CYS A 26 -3.09 4.23 1.13
CA CYS A 26 -2.29 5.21 1.85
C CYS A 26 -1.86 4.72 3.23
N ALA A 27 -2.76 4.06 3.97
CA ALA A 27 -2.45 3.50 5.28
C ALA A 27 -1.43 2.34 5.17
N ALA A 28 -1.59 1.45 4.19
CA ALA A 28 -0.66 0.36 3.94
C ALA A 28 0.74 0.86 3.58
N ILE A 29 0.85 1.87 2.71
CA ILE A 29 2.12 2.50 2.32
C ILE A 29 2.82 3.08 3.55
N LYS A 30 2.11 3.91 4.34
CA LYS A 30 2.67 4.51 5.56
C LYS A 30 3.14 3.46 6.56
N LEU A 31 2.43 2.34 6.66
CA LEU A 31 2.80 1.23 7.53
C LEU A 31 4.11 0.55 7.08
N LEU A 32 4.28 0.33 5.78
CA LEU A 32 5.50 -0.25 5.20
C LEU A 32 6.70 0.71 5.31
N GLU A 33 6.52 1.98 5.00
CA GLU A 33 7.58 2.99 5.11
C GLU A 33 8.07 3.15 6.56
N ARG A 34 7.17 3.07 7.56
CA ARG A 34 7.52 3.13 8.98
C ARG A 34 8.46 2.00 9.43
N VAL A 35 8.43 0.86 8.75
CA VAL A 35 9.31 -0.28 9.03
C VAL A 35 10.51 -0.34 8.07
N GLY A 36 10.75 0.73 7.31
CA GLY A 36 11.91 0.88 6.45
C GLY A 36 11.80 0.18 5.10
N VAL A 37 10.59 -0.25 4.69
CA VAL A 37 10.35 -0.82 3.37
C VAL A 37 10.20 0.30 2.35
N ASN A 38 10.79 0.12 1.17
CA ASN A 38 10.62 1.02 0.03
C ASN A 38 9.41 0.58 -0.81
N VAL A 39 8.32 1.32 -0.74
CA VAL A 39 7.18 1.09 -1.64
C VAL A 39 7.51 1.64 -3.02
N VAL A 40 7.63 0.75 -3.99
CA VAL A 40 8.02 1.10 -5.37
C VAL A 40 6.83 1.64 -6.15
N GLU A 41 5.65 1.08 -5.91
CA GLU A 41 4.43 1.37 -6.66
C GLU A 41 3.20 0.87 -5.89
N CYS A 42 2.03 1.37 -6.25
CA CYS A 42 0.75 0.82 -5.85
C CYS A 42 -0.18 0.66 -7.08
N ALA A 43 -1.01 -0.38 -7.07
CA ALA A 43 -1.89 -0.68 -8.20
C ALA A 43 -3.26 -1.20 -7.72
N CYS A 44 -4.30 -0.83 -8.47
CA CYS A 44 -5.65 -1.35 -8.31
C CYS A 44 -6.23 -1.75 -9.67
N VAL A 45 -7.11 -2.74 -9.67
CA VAL A 45 -7.75 -3.22 -10.91
C VAL A 45 -8.90 -2.31 -11.31
N ILE A 46 -9.64 -1.78 -10.33
CA ILE A 46 -10.84 -0.96 -10.54
C ILE A 46 -10.68 0.37 -9.79
N GLU A 47 -11.06 1.48 -10.42
CA GLU A 47 -11.15 2.80 -9.80
C GLU A 47 -12.63 3.25 -9.72
N LEU A 48 -13.04 3.79 -8.57
CA LEU A 48 -14.37 4.40 -8.37
C LEU A 48 -14.23 5.94 -8.36
N PRO A 49 -14.30 6.61 -9.52
CA PRO A 49 -14.04 8.05 -9.62
C PRO A 49 -15.06 8.91 -8.86
N GLU A 50 -16.26 8.38 -8.60
CA GLU A 50 -17.34 9.07 -7.89
C GLU A 50 -17.13 9.17 -6.37
N LEU A 51 -16.13 8.45 -5.83
CA LEU A 51 -15.83 8.38 -4.39
C LEU A 51 -14.53 9.10 -4.01
N LYS A 52 -14.02 9.99 -4.86
CA LYS A 52 -12.85 10.83 -4.57
C LYS A 52 -13.17 11.99 -3.63
#